data_AF-A0A151Z217-F1
#
_entry.id   AF-A0A151Z217-F1
#
_cell.length_a   1.000
_cell.length_b   1.000
_cell.length_c   1.000
_cell.angle_alpha   90.00
_cell.angle_beta   90.00
_cell.angle_gamma   90.00
#
_symmetry.space_group_name_H-M   'P 1'
#
loop_
_entity.id
_entity.type
_entity.pdbx_description
1 polymer ?
#
loop_
_entity_poly.entity_id
_entity_poly.type
_entity_poly.pdbx_seq_one_letter_code
_entity_poly.pdbx_strand_id
1 'polypeptide(L)'
;MILSDLARGLIVSSFMFAFLFKQVWILYAGSFLIGCLSAFFNPSRQAAIPSVVARKDLAEANSFSSATDSMIGILGAVLGGIVSTAFNPLVCFVINAISYFWSAFCIFQMKWSESVSPSHSDSYFKSLKKGVHEASRNQVARAIILIGISWGFAGGGYYILIPLLGNNVYQMQGLGIGILYAVDGLGVLTGAYLVKKFVNHQYRRGIVWYGASYLFQAVFFAFLHIPIRCSRESSCFT
;
A
#
# COMPACT_ATOMS: atom_id res chain seq x y z
N MET A 1 3.99 -9.45 -14.42
CA MET A 1 2.76 -9.31 -13.62
C MET A 1 2.16 -10.66 -13.26
N ILE A 2 1.80 -11.51 -14.23
CA ILE A 2 1.23 -12.86 -13.99
C ILE A 2 2.09 -13.70 -13.03
N LEU A 3 3.40 -13.84 -13.33
CA LEU A 3 4.31 -14.61 -12.48
C LEU A 3 4.37 -14.07 -11.04
N SER A 4 4.31 -12.75 -10.86
CA SER A 4 4.31 -12.13 -9.54
C SER A 4 3.05 -12.46 -8.76
N ASP A 5 1.88 -12.44 -9.39
CA ASP A 5 0.62 -12.80 -8.73
C ASP A 5 0.53 -14.30 -8.44
N LEU A 6 0.98 -15.16 -9.36
CA LEU A 6 1.09 -16.60 -9.08
C LEU A 6 2.03 -16.88 -7.91
N ALA A 7 3.21 -16.27 -7.88
CA ALA A 7 4.16 -16.43 -6.79
C ALA A 7 3.58 -15.93 -5.45
N ARG A 8 2.90 -14.77 -5.43
CA ARG A 8 2.21 -14.29 -4.22
C ARG A 8 1.09 -15.21 -3.79
N GLY A 9 0.28 -15.71 -4.71
CA GLY A 9 -0.79 -16.68 -4.42
C GLY A 9 -0.22 -17.93 -3.74
N LEU A 10 0.87 -18.49 -4.28
CA LEU A 10 1.57 -19.63 -3.68
C LEU A 10 2.14 -19.32 -2.28
N ILE A 11 2.75 -18.14 -2.11
CA ILE A 11 3.27 -17.72 -0.81
C ILE A 11 2.14 -17.57 0.21
N VAL A 12 1.02 -16.94 -0.15
CA VAL A 12 -0.12 -16.79 0.76
C VAL A 12 -0.77 -18.14 1.08
N SER A 13 -0.85 -19.05 0.12
CA SER A 13 -1.28 -20.44 0.41
C SER A 13 -0.38 -21.12 1.44
N SER A 14 0.94 -20.81 1.45
CA SER A 14 1.85 -21.32 2.48
C SER A 14 1.52 -20.81 3.90
N PHE A 15 0.82 -19.67 4.04
CA PHE A 15 0.41 -19.14 5.35
C PHE A 15 -0.64 -20.02 6.03
N MET A 16 -1.44 -20.75 5.25
CA MET A 16 -2.37 -21.73 5.81
C MET A 16 -1.60 -22.84 6.53
N PHE A 17 -0.52 -23.35 5.92
CA PHE A 17 0.36 -24.32 6.56
C PHE A 17 1.06 -23.71 7.78
N ALA A 18 1.55 -22.47 7.67
CA ALA A 18 2.16 -21.76 8.79
C ALA A 18 1.23 -21.67 10.01
N PHE A 19 -0.05 -21.39 9.78
CA PHE A 19 -1.06 -21.31 10.83
C PHE A 19 -1.35 -22.68 11.46
N LEU A 20 -1.50 -23.73 10.64
CA LEU A 20 -1.77 -25.09 11.12
C LEU A 20 -0.59 -25.67 11.92
N PHE A 21 0.64 -25.45 11.48
CA PHE A 21 1.86 -25.97 12.11
C PHE A 21 2.51 -24.97 13.10
N LYS A 22 1.86 -23.84 13.37
CA LYS A 22 2.33 -22.77 14.27
C LYS A 22 3.75 -22.26 13.96
N GLN A 23 4.13 -22.23 12.68
CA GLN A 23 5.45 -21.79 12.22
C GLN A 23 5.42 -20.32 11.78
N VAL A 24 5.61 -19.41 12.75
CA VAL A 24 5.53 -17.95 12.51
C VAL A 24 6.59 -17.45 11.52
N TRP A 25 7.75 -18.11 11.43
CA TRP A 25 8.83 -17.75 10.49
C TRP A 25 8.38 -17.76 9.02
N ILE A 26 7.45 -18.65 8.64
CA ILE A 26 6.89 -18.70 7.29
C ILE A 26 6.10 -17.43 6.98
N LEU A 27 5.37 -16.89 7.96
CA LEU A 27 4.64 -15.63 7.81
C LEU A 27 5.60 -14.46 7.57
N TYR A 28 6.71 -14.40 8.32
CA TYR A 28 7.72 -13.35 8.14
C TYR A 28 8.43 -13.46 6.80
N ALA A 29 8.97 -14.63 6.46
CA ALA A 29 9.67 -14.87 5.21
C ALA A 29 8.74 -14.64 4.00
N GLY A 30 7.51 -15.13 4.06
CA GLY A 30 6.54 -14.92 2.99
C GLY A 30 6.07 -13.48 2.88
N SER A 31 5.87 -12.76 4.00
CA SER A 31 5.52 -11.32 3.95
C SER A 31 6.65 -10.50 3.33
N PHE A 32 7.90 -10.84 3.64
CA PHE A 32 9.07 -10.25 2.99
C PHE A 32 9.09 -10.51 1.47
N LEU A 33 8.90 -11.77 1.05
CA LEU A 33 8.85 -12.13 -0.36
C LEU A 33 7.69 -11.46 -1.11
N ILE A 34 6.51 -11.37 -0.49
CA ILE A 34 5.36 -10.62 -1.04
C ILE A 34 5.75 -9.14 -1.18
N GLY A 35 6.46 -8.56 -0.22
CA GLY A 35 6.99 -7.19 -0.30
C GLY A 35 7.98 -6.99 -1.46
N CYS A 36 8.86 -7.96 -1.71
CA CYS A 36 9.78 -7.93 -2.86
C CYS A 36 9.01 -8.00 -4.19
N LEU A 37 8.08 -8.96 -4.34
CA LEU A 37 7.22 -9.07 -5.52
C LEU A 37 6.35 -7.80 -5.70
N SER A 38 5.87 -7.27 -4.57
CA SER A 38 5.46 -5.88 -4.27
C SER A 38 6.02 -4.83 -5.21
N ALA A 39 7.32 -4.64 -5.00
CA ALA A 39 8.13 -3.60 -5.60
C ALA A 39 8.28 -3.75 -7.12
N PHE A 40 8.19 -4.96 -7.66
CA PHE A 40 8.23 -5.20 -9.11
C PHE A 40 6.86 -5.07 -9.77
N PHE A 41 5.80 -5.52 -9.10
CA PHE A 41 4.46 -5.53 -9.67
C PHE A 41 3.88 -4.13 -9.83
N ASN A 42 4.04 -3.25 -8.82
CA ASN A 42 3.48 -1.90 -8.87
C ASN A 42 3.99 -1.08 -10.07
N PRO A 43 5.30 -0.97 -10.36
CA PRO A 43 5.77 -0.26 -11.55
C PRO A 43 5.35 -0.97 -12.84
N SER A 44 5.28 -2.31 -12.85
CA SER A 44 4.77 -3.06 -14.00
C SER A 44 3.29 -2.74 -14.28
N ARG A 45 2.45 -2.66 -13.25
CA ARG A 45 1.03 -2.27 -13.34
C ARG A 45 0.89 -0.87 -13.90
N GLN A 46 1.66 0.08 -13.37
CA GLN A 46 1.63 1.47 -13.84
C GLN A 46 2.09 1.61 -15.29
N ALA A 47 3.11 0.83 -15.71
CA ALA A 47 3.59 0.82 -17.09
C ALA A 47 2.61 0.12 -18.06
N ALA A 48 1.76 -0.78 -17.56
CA ALA A 48 0.77 -1.49 -18.35
C ALA A 48 -0.42 -0.60 -18.76
N ILE A 49 -0.84 0.34 -17.91
CA ILE A 49 -2.00 1.23 -18.19
C ILE A 49 -1.93 1.86 -19.60
N PRO A 50 -0.85 2.55 -20.00
CA PRO A 50 -0.78 3.18 -21.32
C PRO A 50 -0.73 2.21 -22.50
N SER A 51 -0.52 0.90 -22.27
CA SER A 51 -0.59 -0.11 -23.33
C SER A 51 -2.01 -0.64 -23.58
N VAL A 52 -2.94 -0.37 -22.65
CA VAL A 52 -4.33 -0.87 -22.70
C VAL A 52 -5.32 0.23 -23.10
N VAL A 53 -4.98 1.52 -22.88
CA VAL A 53 -5.85 2.66 -23.19
C VAL A 53 -5.19 3.62 -24.18
N ALA A 54 -6.00 4.34 -24.96
CA ALA A 54 -5.49 5.37 -25.84
C ALA A 54 -4.94 6.57 -25.04
N ARG A 55 -3.96 7.30 -25.61
CA ARG A 55 -3.32 8.45 -24.94
C ARG A 55 -4.31 9.51 -24.44
N LYS A 56 -5.39 9.75 -25.18
CA LYS A 56 -6.46 10.70 -24.83
C LYS A 56 -7.24 10.28 -23.57
N ASP A 57 -7.31 8.98 -23.28
CA ASP A 57 -8.10 8.42 -22.20
C ASP A 57 -7.23 8.14 -20.94
N LEU A 58 -5.93 8.46 -20.98
CA LEU A 58 -5.00 8.22 -19.87
C LEU A 58 -5.40 8.94 -18.58
N ALA A 59 -5.93 10.15 -18.67
CA ALA A 59 -6.36 10.91 -17.50
C ALA A 59 -7.57 10.23 -16.81
N GLU A 60 -8.49 9.71 -17.61
CA GLU A 60 -9.66 8.97 -17.13
C GLU A 60 -9.24 7.62 -16.53
N ALA A 61 -8.37 6.88 -17.21
CA ALA A 61 -7.82 5.62 -16.71
C ALA A 61 -7.06 5.79 -15.37
N ASN A 62 -6.25 6.85 -15.23
CA ASN A 62 -5.56 7.15 -13.98
C ASN A 62 -6.54 7.54 -12.87
N SER A 63 -7.59 8.29 -13.20
CA SER A 63 -8.63 8.66 -12.23
C SER A 63 -9.38 7.42 -11.74
N PHE A 64 -9.75 6.52 -12.66
CA PHE A 64 -10.40 5.25 -12.33
C PHE A 64 -9.51 4.34 -11.47
N SER A 65 -8.21 4.22 -11.81
CA SER A 65 -7.26 3.45 -11.00
C SER A 65 -7.13 4.03 -9.58
N SER A 66 -7.08 5.36 -9.45
CA SER A 66 -6.96 6.03 -8.15
C SER A 66 -8.21 5.84 -7.30
N ALA A 67 -9.40 5.93 -7.92
CA ALA A 67 -10.67 5.63 -7.26
C ALA A 67 -10.74 4.16 -6.82
N THR A 68 -10.29 3.25 -7.67
CA THR A 68 -10.20 1.82 -7.37
C THR A 68 -9.30 1.55 -6.17
N ASP A 69 -8.09 2.12 -6.13
CA ASP A 69 -7.16 1.94 -5.01
C ASP A 69 -7.75 2.49 -3.69
N SER A 70 -8.49 3.61 -3.76
CA SER A 70 -9.19 4.18 -2.60
C SER A 70 -10.34 3.29 -2.11
N MET A 71 -11.14 2.75 -3.05
CA MET A 71 -12.23 1.82 -2.73
C MET A 71 -11.68 0.52 -2.14
N ILE A 72 -10.56 -0.01 -2.66
CA ILE A 72 -9.88 -1.19 -2.10
C ILE A 72 -9.46 -0.92 -0.66
N GLY A 73 -8.88 0.26 -0.37
CA GLY A 73 -8.50 0.63 0.98
C GLY A 73 -9.69 0.60 1.96
N ILE A 74 -10.80 1.23 1.59
CA ILE A 74 -11.99 1.34 2.45
C ILE A 74 -12.73 0.01 2.56
N LEU A 75 -13.13 -0.58 1.43
CA LEU A 75 -13.93 -1.80 1.41
C LEU A 75 -13.10 -3.00 1.86
N GLY A 76 -11.83 -3.08 1.48
CA GLY A 76 -10.91 -4.13 1.91
C GLY A 76 -10.68 -4.12 3.41
N ALA A 77 -10.56 -2.92 4.02
CA ALA A 77 -10.46 -2.78 5.46
C ALA A 77 -11.71 -3.24 6.20
N VAL A 78 -12.89 -2.79 5.76
CA VAL A 78 -14.17 -3.15 6.38
C VAL A 78 -14.45 -4.65 6.24
N LEU A 79 -14.35 -5.19 5.02
CA LEU A 79 -14.58 -6.60 4.75
C LEU A 79 -13.54 -7.47 5.45
N GLY A 80 -12.26 -7.08 5.43
CA GLY A 80 -11.20 -7.77 6.16
C GLY A 80 -11.43 -7.78 7.68
N GLY A 81 -11.90 -6.66 8.24
CA GLY A 81 -12.29 -6.56 9.65
C GLY A 81 -13.46 -7.48 10.00
N ILE A 82 -14.50 -7.52 9.16
CA ILE A 82 -15.66 -8.41 9.32
C ILE A 82 -15.21 -9.87 9.25
N VAL A 83 -14.48 -10.26 8.20
CA VAL A 83 -14.06 -11.65 8.00
C VAL A 83 -13.12 -12.11 9.11
N SER A 84 -12.18 -11.27 9.53
CA SER A 84 -11.24 -11.61 10.62
C SER A 84 -11.91 -11.73 11.99
N THR A 85 -13.07 -11.10 12.19
CA THR A 85 -13.84 -11.20 13.45
C THR A 85 -14.82 -12.36 13.43
N ALA A 86 -15.51 -12.56 12.31
CA ALA A 86 -16.54 -13.58 12.18
C ALA A 86 -15.99 -14.98 11.90
N PHE A 87 -14.77 -15.08 11.34
CA PHE A 87 -14.18 -16.34 10.90
C PHE A 87 -12.76 -16.55 11.44
N ASN A 88 -12.24 -17.76 11.25
CA ASN A 88 -10.87 -18.11 11.57
C ASN A 88 -9.87 -17.39 10.62
N PRO A 89 -8.66 -17.00 11.07
CA PRO A 89 -7.60 -16.44 10.22
C PRO A 89 -7.32 -17.24 8.93
N LEU A 90 -7.51 -18.56 8.94
CA LEU A 90 -7.40 -19.40 7.75
C LEU A 90 -8.29 -18.92 6.58
N VAL A 91 -9.52 -18.47 6.88
CA VAL A 91 -10.46 -17.98 5.86
C VAL A 91 -9.91 -16.70 5.21
N CYS A 92 -9.27 -15.84 5.98
CA CYS A 92 -8.61 -14.64 5.45
C CYS A 92 -7.50 -15.01 4.47
N PHE A 93 -6.67 -16.00 4.80
CA PHE A 93 -5.59 -16.45 3.91
C PHE A 93 -6.12 -17.11 2.64
N VAL A 94 -7.20 -17.91 2.73
CA VAL A 94 -7.84 -18.53 1.56
C VAL A 94 -8.38 -17.47 0.61
N ILE A 95 -9.15 -16.51 1.12
CA ILE A 95 -9.71 -15.42 0.29
C ILE A 95 -8.58 -14.64 -0.38
N ASN A 96 -7.52 -14.33 0.36
CA ASN A 96 -6.38 -13.60 -0.18
C ASN A 96 -5.63 -14.41 -1.27
N ALA A 97 -5.38 -15.71 -1.06
CA ALA A 97 -4.76 -16.57 -2.06
C ALA A 97 -5.61 -16.66 -3.34
N ILE A 98 -6.92 -16.88 -3.21
CA ILE A 98 -7.86 -16.91 -4.34
C ILE A 98 -7.80 -15.59 -5.11
N SER A 99 -7.73 -14.44 -4.42
CA SER A 99 -7.66 -13.13 -5.07
C SER A 99 -6.42 -12.97 -5.97
N TYR A 100 -5.27 -13.50 -5.55
CA TYR A 100 -4.05 -13.50 -6.37
C TYR A 100 -4.17 -14.40 -7.59
N PHE A 101 -4.70 -15.61 -7.43
CA PHE A 101 -4.92 -16.51 -8.57
C PHE A 101 -5.96 -15.94 -9.55
N TRP A 102 -7.01 -15.32 -9.03
CA TRP A 102 -8.02 -14.63 -9.84
C TRP A 102 -7.40 -13.46 -10.62
N SER A 103 -6.57 -12.64 -9.99
CA SER A 103 -5.82 -11.57 -10.66
C SER A 103 -4.94 -12.13 -11.78
N ALA A 104 -4.16 -13.18 -11.50
CA ALA A 104 -3.32 -13.82 -12.50
C ALA A 104 -4.13 -14.34 -13.70
N PHE A 105 -5.31 -14.93 -13.45
CA PHE A 105 -6.23 -15.39 -14.47
C PHE A 105 -6.81 -14.25 -15.32
N CYS A 106 -7.24 -13.15 -14.70
CA CYS A 106 -7.72 -11.97 -15.42
C CYS A 106 -6.63 -11.37 -16.32
N ILE A 107 -5.40 -11.25 -15.81
CA ILE A 107 -4.26 -10.72 -16.57
C ILE A 107 -3.88 -11.67 -17.72
N PHE A 108 -4.01 -12.99 -17.52
CA PHE A 108 -3.76 -13.98 -18.56
C PHE A 108 -4.76 -13.89 -19.72
N GLN A 109 -6.02 -13.52 -19.44
CA GLN A 109 -7.03 -13.32 -20.49
C GLN A 109 -6.92 -11.99 -21.23
N MET A 110 -6.19 -11.01 -20.69
CA MET A 110 -6.06 -9.71 -21.34
C MET A 110 -5.30 -9.84 -22.67
N LYS A 111 -5.88 -9.25 -23.72
CA LYS A 111 -5.21 -9.08 -25.01
C LYS A 111 -4.39 -7.80 -24.97
N TRP A 112 -3.07 -7.98 -25.04
CA TRP A 112 -2.13 -6.87 -25.04
C TRP A 112 -2.03 -6.28 -26.45
N SER A 113 -2.20 -4.97 -26.57
CA SER A 113 -1.88 -4.29 -27.83
C SER A 113 -0.36 -4.28 -27.98
N GLU A 114 0.15 -4.87 -29.07
CA GLU A 114 1.56 -4.76 -29.45
C GLU A 114 1.88 -3.30 -29.81
N SER A 115 2.17 -2.48 -28.80
CA SER A 115 2.51 -1.07 -29.00
C SER A 115 3.66 -0.65 -28.10
N VAL A 116 4.78 -1.37 -28.17
CA VAL A 116 6.09 -0.78 -27.97
C VAL A 116 7.06 -1.52 -28.89
N SER A 117 7.48 -0.86 -29.98
CA SER A 117 8.65 -1.31 -30.74
C SER A 117 9.82 -1.47 -29.75
N PRO A 118 10.61 -2.56 -29.80
CA PRO A 118 11.78 -2.69 -28.93
C PRO A 118 12.83 -1.65 -29.35
N SER A 119 12.69 -0.40 -28.87
CA SER A 119 13.67 0.64 -29.17
C SER A 119 14.85 0.50 -28.20
N HIS A 120 15.95 0.01 -28.77
CA HIS A 120 17.32 -0.01 -28.26
C HIS A 120 17.72 -1.09 -27.26
N SER A 121 18.69 -1.87 -27.71
CA SER A 121 19.49 -2.92 -27.06
C SER A 121 20.36 -2.45 -25.88
N ASP A 122 19.97 -1.41 -25.17
CA ASP A 122 20.66 -1.05 -23.93
C ASP A 122 20.31 -2.09 -22.85
N SER A 123 21.33 -2.67 -22.21
CA SER A 123 21.15 -3.57 -21.07
C SER A 123 20.22 -2.94 -20.03
N TYR A 124 19.27 -3.71 -19.48
CA TYR A 124 18.29 -3.26 -18.48
C TYR A 124 18.92 -2.40 -17.37
N PHE A 125 20.06 -2.84 -16.85
CA PHE A 125 20.80 -2.12 -15.79
C PHE A 125 21.32 -0.75 -16.24
N LYS A 126 21.71 -0.62 -17.52
CA LYS A 126 22.17 0.66 -18.09
C LYS A 126 21.01 1.64 -18.22
N SER A 127 19.85 1.18 -18.65
CA SER A 127 18.61 1.98 -18.70
C SER A 127 18.14 2.38 -17.30
N LEU A 128 18.20 1.46 -16.33
CA LEU A 128 17.90 1.74 -14.93
C LEU A 128 18.84 2.81 -14.35
N LYS A 129 20.16 2.67 -14.58
CA LYS A 129 21.17 3.63 -14.12
C LYS A 129 20.95 5.02 -14.75
N LYS A 130 20.62 5.08 -16.04
CA LYS A 130 20.25 6.34 -16.71
C LYS A 130 19.01 6.96 -16.08
N GLY A 131 17.96 6.18 -15.83
CA GLY A 131 16.72 6.66 -15.19
C GLY A 131 16.96 7.20 -13.78
N VAL A 132 17.74 6.49 -12.95
CA VAL A 132 18.11 6.96 -11.61
C VAL A 132 18.96 8.23 -11.67
N HIS A 133 19.93 8.28 -12.59
CA HIS A 133 20.78 9.46 -12.77
C HIS A 133 19.94 10.68 -13.19
N GLU A 134 19.04 10.52 -14.15
CA GLU A 134 18.16 11.60 -14.62
C GLU A 134 17.20 12.07 -13.52
N ALA A 135 16.58 11.13 -12.81
CA ALA A 135 15.71 11.45 -11.68
C ALA A 135 16.45 12.17 -10.54
N SER A 136 17.75 11.89 -10.35
CA SER A 136 18.56 12.55 -9.33
C SER A 136 18.92 14.00 -9.67
N ARG A 137 18.98 14.34 -10.98
CA ARG A 137 19.27 15.70 -11.46
C ARG A 137 18.02 16.57 -11.50
N ASN A 138 16.85 15.99 -11.77
CA ASN A 138 15.59 16.73 -11.77
C ASN A 138 15.11 16.98 -10.33
N GLN A 139 15.03 18.25 -9.93
CA GLN A 139 14.63 18.65 -8.58
C GLN A 139 13.23 18.15 -8.19
N VAL A 140 12.28 18.13 -9.14
CA VAL A 140 10.91 17.67 -8.89
C VAL A 140 10.87 16.15 -8.70
N ALA A 141 11.54 15.40 -9.58
CA ALA A 141 11.61 13.94 -9.48
C ALA A 141 12.29 13.51 -8.18
N ARG A 142 13.42 14.13 -7.83
CA ARG A 142 14.11 13.88 -6.56
C ARG A 142 13.23 14.17 -5.35
N ALA A 143 12.48 15.29 -5.36
CA ALA A 143 11.56 15.62 -4.27
C ALA A 143 10.47 14.54 -4.12
N ILE A 144 9.87 14.08 -5.22
CA ILE A 144 8.84 13.02 -5.20
C ILE A 144 9.41 11.69 -4.67
N ILE A 145 10.64 11.33 -5.05
CA ILE A 145 11.31 10.13 -4.54
C ILE A 145 11.55 10.23 -3.03
N LEU A 146 12.05 11.37 -2.54
CA LEU A 146 12.28 11.59 -1.11
C LEU A 146 10.98 11.54 -0.30
N ILE A 147 9.92 12.14 -0.84
CA ILE A 147 8.54 12.05 -0.31
C ILE A 147 8.11 10.58 -0.20
N GLY A 148 8.30 9.80 -1.26
CA GLY A 148 7.95 8.37 -1.28
C GLY A 148 8.75 7.54 -0.28
N ILE A 149 10.06 7.78 -0.16
CA ILE A 149 10.91 7.13 0.85
C ILE A 149 10.44 7.48 2.25
N SER A 150 10.18 8.76 2.52
CA SER A 150 9.70 9.25 3.81
C SER A 150 8.37 8.58 4.19
N TRP A 151 7.45 8.46 3.24
CA TRP A 151 6.19 7.75 3.43
C TRP A 151 6.40 6.25 3.66
N GLY A 152 7.35 5.61 2.97
CA GLY A 152 7.67 4.20 3.21
C GLY A 152 8.11 3.93 4.65
N PHE A 153 8.95 4.79 5.21
CA PHE A 153 9.39 4.67 6.61
C PHE A 153 8.29 5.04 7.61
N ALA A 154 7.70 6.23 7.47
CA ALA A 154 6.69 6.74 8.41
C ALA A 154 5.37 5.95 8.31
N GLY A 155 4.91 5.70 7.09
CA GLY A 155 3.72 4.91 6.78
C GLY A 155 3.86 3.46 7.23
N GLY A 156 5.04 2.84 7.05
CA GLY A 156 5.27 1.46 7.53
C GLY A 156 5.06 1.32 9.04
N GLY A 157 5.61 2.24 9.83
CA GLY A 157 5.38 2.28 11.28
C GLY A 157 3.91 2.54 11.63
N TYR A 158 3.27 3.47 10.91
CA TYR A 158 1.85 3.77 11.06
C TYR A 158 0.94 2.56 10.85
N TYR A 159 1.14 1.79 9.78
CA TYR A 159 0.36 0.58 9.47
C TYR A 159 0.53 -0.52 10.52
N ILE A 160 1.66 -0.58 11.25
CA ILE A 160 1.85 -1.51 12.36
C ILE A 160 1.15 -0.99 13.64
N LEU A 161 1.15 0.32 13.83
CA LEU A 161 0.64 0.93 15.04
C LEU A 161 -0.89 0.85 15.15
N ILE A 162 -1.62 0.97 14.04
CA ILE A 162 -3.09 0.84 14.00
C ILE A 162 -3.58 -0.48 14.65
N PRO A 163 -3.18 -1.67 14.18
CA PRO A 163 -3.64 -2.93 14.76
C PRO A 163 -3.10 -3.15 16.17
N LEU A 164 -1.90 -2.63 16.49
CA LEU A 164 -1.33 -2.73 17.82
C LEU A 164 -2.14 -1.91 18.85
N LEU A 165 -2.51 -0.67 18.52
CA LEU A 165 -3.37 0.16 19.36
C LEU A 165 -4.78 -0.41 19.45
N GLY A 166 -5.36 -0.78 18.30
CA GLY A 166 -6.68 -1.37 18.24
C GLY A 166 -6.79 -2.59 19.16
N ASN A 167 -5.87 -3.54 19.04
CA ASN A 167 -5.92 -4.78 19.81
C ASN A 167 -5.47 -4.61 21.27
N ASN A 168 -4.35 -3.93 21.53
CA ASN A 168 -3.72 -3.95 22.87
C ASN A 168 -4.16 -2.80 23.78
N VAL A 169 -4.57 -1.66 23.23
CA VAL A 169 -4.95 -0.48 24.03
C VAL A 169 -6.47 -0.35 24.08
N TYR A 170 -7.11 -0.40 22.91
CA TYR A 170 -8.56 -0.23 22.81
C TYR A 170 -9.35 -1.53 22.94
N GLN A 171 -8.67 -2.68 23.02
CA GLN A 171 -9.25 -4.03 23.07
C GLN A 171 -10.33 -4.26 21.99
N MET A 172 -10.11 -3.68 20.83
CA MET A 172 -10.95 -3.83 19.65
C MET A 172 -10.63 -5.15 18.95
N GLN A 173 -11.68 -5.85 18.54
CA GLN A 173 -11.58 -7.02 17.67
C GLN A 173 -11.27 -6.59 16.22
N GLY A 174 -11.16 -7.56 15.30
CA GLY A 174 -10.82 -7.31 13.90
C GLY A 174 -11.69 -6.24 13.22
N LEU A 175 -12.98 -6.16 13.55
CA LEU A 175 -13.92 -5.18 13.00
C LEU A 175 -13.59 -3.76 13.43
N GLY A 176 -13.18 -3.55 14.69
CA GLY A 176 -12.76 -2.23 15.16
C GLY A 176 -11.47 -1.77 14.48
N ILE A 177 -10.51 -2.68 14.26
CA ILE A 177 -9.30 -2.42 13.48
C ILE A 177 -9.66 -2.09 12.02
N GLY A 178 -10.61 -2.82 11.43
CA GLY A 178 -11.13 -2.55 10.08
C GLY A 178 -11.76 -1.16 9.96
N ILE A 179 -12.50 -0.70 10.97
CA ILE A 179 -13.06 0.66 11.02
C ILE A 179 -11.94 1.71 11.06
N LEU A 180 -10.87 1.50 11.83
CA LEU A 180 -9.73 2.42 11.87
C LEU A 180 -9.10 2.60 10.48
N TYR A 181 -8.91 1.50 9.76
CA TYR A 181 -8.42 1.53 8.37
C TYR A 181 -9.43 2.15 7.39
N ALA A 182 -10.74 2.00 7.61
CA ALA A 182 -11.75 2.64 6.78
C ALA A 182 -11.73 4.17 6.95
N VAL A 183 -11.57 4.65 8.19
CA VAL A 183 -11.40 6.08 8.50
C VAL A 183 -10.11 6.62 7.88
N ASP A 184 -9.02 5.84 7.91
CA ASP A 184 -7.78 6.17 7.20
C ASP A 184 -8.03 6.38 5.70
N GLY A 185 -8.72 5.45 5.03
CA GLY A 185 -9.09 5.57 3.61
C GLY A 185 -9.95 6.80 3.31
N LEU A 186 -10.92 7.12 4.19
CA LEU A 186 -11.72 8.36 4.07
C LEU A 186 -10.85 9.62 4.25
N GLY A 187 -9.87 9.57 5.15
CA GLY A 187 -8.87 10.63 5.34
C GLY A 187 -8.06 10.90 4.06
N VAL A 188 -7.64 9.83 3.36
CA VAL A 188 -6.95 9.96 2.07
C VAL A 188 -7.83 10.60 1.01
N LEU A 189 -9.10 10.20 0.89
CA LEU A 189 -10.05 10.78 -0.08
C LEU A 189 -10.33 12.26 0.20
N THR A 190 -10.63 12.60 1.45
CA THR A 190 -10.88 13.99 1.87
C THR A 190 -9.63 14.84 1.70
N GLY A 191 -8.45 14.32 2.03
CA GLY A 191 -7.17 14.97 1.79
C GLY A 191 -6.90 15.25 0.32
N ALA A 192 -7.14 14.27 -0.57
CA ALA A 192 -6.99 14.45 -2.01
C ALA A 192 -7.90 15.57 -2.56
N TYR A 193 -9.15 15.62 -2.10
CA TYR A 193 -10.09 16.68 -2.45
C TYR A 193 -9.64 18.06 -1.95
N LEU A 194 -9.17 18.15 -0.69
CA LEU A 194 -8.66 19.40 -0.11
C LEU A 194 -7.41 19.89 -0.84
N VAL A 195 -6.48 19.00 -1.20
CA VAL A 195 -5.27 19.36 -1.97
C VAL A 195 -5.67 19.96 -3.32
N LYS A 196 -6.60 19.33 -4.04
CA LYS A 196 -7.11 19.86 -5.30
C LYS A 196 -7.71 21.26 -5.14
N LYS A 197 -8.42 21.51 -4.04
CA LYS A 197 -9.08 22.80 -3.76
C LYS A 197 -8.11 23.90 -3.33
N PHE A 198 -7.10 23.60 -2.50
CA PHE A 198 -6.27 24.62 -1.82
C PHE A 198 -4.85 24.80 -2.38
N VAL A 199 -4.25 23.77 -2.99
CA VAL A 199 -2.83 23.81 -3.41
C VAL A 199 -2.65 24.41 -4.82
N ASN A 200 -3.72 24.42 -5.63
CA ASN A 200 -3.86 25.13 -6.91
C ASN A 200 -2.59 25.19 -7.80
N HIS A 201 -2.09 24.00 -8.19
CA HIS A 201 -0.94 23.76 -9.09
C HIS A 201 0.39 24.46 -8.77
N GLN A 202 0.51 25.13 -7.63
CA GLN A 202 1.76 25.79 -7.24
C GLN A 202 2.64 24.86 -6.42
N TYR A 203 3.75 24.43 -7.03
CA TYR A 203 4.74 23.52 -6.43
C TYR A 203 5.21 23.95 -5.03
N ARG A 204 5.48 25.25 -4.82
CA ARG A 204 5.90 25.79 -3.52
C ARG A 204 4.87 25.61 -2.42
N ARG A 205 3.58 25.78 -2.73
CA ARG A 205 2.49 25.55 -1.76
C ARG A 205 2.37 24.06 -1.43
N GLY A 206 2.53 23.20 -2.43
CA GLY A 206 2.49 21.75 -2.23
C GLY A 206 3.51 21.25 -1.21
N ILE A 207 4.75 21.72 -1.28
CA ILE A 207 5.80 21.34 -0.31
C ILE A 207 5.44 21.81 1.10
N VAL A 208 4.96 23.04 1.27
CA VAL A 208 4.62 23.59 2.59
C VAL A 208 3.48 22.81 3.22
N TRP A 209 2.41 22.54 2.46
CA TRP A 209 1.28 21.74 2.94
C TRP A 209 1.69 20.31 3.27
N TYR A 210 2.54 19.70 2.45
CA TYR A 210 3.06 18.36 2.72
C TYR A 210 3.88 18.33 4.02
N GLY A 211 4.77 19.30 4.23
CA GLY A 211 5.54 19.44 5.48
C GLY A 211 4.64 19.64 6.70
N ALA A 212 3.61 20.47 6.58
CA ALA A 212 2.61 20.68 7.64
C ALA A 212 1.87 19.38 8.00
N SER A 213 1.50 18.55 6.99
CA SER A 213 0.85 17.26 7.22
C SER A 213 1.74 16.30 8.03
N TYR A 214 3.03 16.21 7.70
CA TYR A 214 3.98 15.36 8.44
C TYR A 214 4.18 15.84 9.88
N LEU A 215 4.28 17.17 10.07
CA LEU A 215 4.43 17.73 11.40
C LEU A 215 3.19 17.47 12.25
N PHE A 216 2.00 17.63 11.66
CA PHE A 216 0.74 17.28 12.31
C PHE A 216 0.68 15.79 12.68
N GLN A 217 1.07 14.90 11.76
CA GLN A 217 1.14 13.45 12.00
C GLN A 217 2.13 13.10 13.12
N ALA A 218 3.31 13.73 13.14
CA ALA A 218 4.32 13.51 14.17
C ALA A 218 3.84 13.98 15.55
N VAL A 219 3.20 15.15 15.61
CA VAL A 219 2.61 15.68 16.85
C VAL A 219 1.51 14.74 17.35
N PHE A 220 0.62 14.28 16.47
CA PHE A 220 -0.44 13.33 16.83
C PHE A 220 0.12 12.05 17.45
N PHE A 221 1.15 11.45 16.86
CA PHE A 221 1.78 10.24 17.43
C PHE A 221 2.54 10.51 18.72
N ALA A 222 3.20 11.67 18.86
CA ALA A 222 3.85 12.05 20.10
C ALA A 222 2.82 12.16 21.25
N PHE A 223 1.65 12.76 20.99
CA PHE A 223 0.57 12.84 21.97
C PHE A 223 -0.03 11.47 22.30
N LEU A 224 -0.20 10.58 21.32
CA LEU A 224 -0.67 9.21 21.55
C LEU A 224 0.30 8.37 22.39
N HIS A 225 1.59 8.65 22.36
CA HIS A 225 2.57 7.93 23.17
C HIS A 225 2.46 8.25 24.68
N ILE A 226 1.91 9.42 25.04
CA ILE A 226 1.73 9.86 26.44
C ILE A 226 0.72 8.96 27.20
N PRO A 227 -0.52 8.73 26.72
CA PRO A 227 -1.49 7.88 27.40
C PRO A 227 -1.09 6.40 27.42
N ILE A 228 -0.38 5.90 26.39
CA ILE A 228 0.12 4.50 26.37
C ILE A 228 1.13 4.27 27.49
N ARG A 229 1.99 5.26 27.77
CA ARG A 229 2.95 5.19 28.86
C ARG A 229 2.26 5.23 30.23
N CYS A 230 1.29 6.12 30.41
CA CYS A 230 0.51 6.20 31.65
C CYS A 230 -0.27 4.90 31.93
N SER A 231 -0.88 4.26 30.93
CA SER A 231 -1.61 2.99 31.08
C SER A 231 -0.70 1.83 31.53
N ARG A 232 0.54 1.79 31.04
CA ARG A 232 1.56 0.81 31.49
C ARG A 232 2.04 1.08 32.91
N GLU A 233 2.22 2.35 33.29
CA GLU A 233 2.69 2.71 34.63
C GLU A 233 1.59 2.54 35.70
N SER A 234 0.33 2.81 35.38
CA SER A 234 -0.80 2.56 36.31
C SER A 234 -1.11 1.07 36.50
N SER A 235 -0.78 0.22 35.53
CA SER A 235 -0.94 -1.25 35.64
C SER A 235 0.21 -1.92 36.40
N CYS A 236 1.24 -1.17 36.80
CA CYS A 236 2.40 -1.69 37.53
C CYS A 236 2.32 -1.44 39.06
N PHE A 237 1.22 -0.85 39.55
CA PHE A 237 1.01 -0.45 40.95
C PHE A 237 -0.10 -1.21 41.69
N THR A 238 -0.57 -2.34 41.17
CA THR A 238 -1.47 -3.28 41.86
C THR A 238 -1.00 -4.69 41.62
#